data_AF-T2IX07-F1
#
_entry.id   AF-T2IX07-F1
#
_cell.length_a   1.000
_cell.length_b   1.000
_cell.length_c   1.000
_cell.angle_alpha   90.00
_cell.angle_beta   90.00
_cell.angle_gamma   90.00
#
_symmetry.space_group_name_H-M   'P 1'
#
loop_
_entity.id
_entity.type
_entity.pdbx_description
1 polymer ?
#
loop_
_entity_poly.entity_id
_entity_poly.type
_entity_poly.pdbx_seq_one_letter_code
_entity_poly.pdbx_strand_id
1 'polypeptide(L)'
;MFKIKSEDGIILVRIFLIIFSLVFIYSGAIYQVEHYSNPEVFKTFFDALYFSVVTMTTVGFGDVIPLSEAGKILTVIMIFSGILLIPWQLSILTQKFLQNTQQGNQVCSHCGLKFHDRDANYCKICGTKL
;
A
#
# COMPACT_ATOMS: atom_id res chain seq x y z
N MET A 1 -10.30 -14.88 -15.56
CA MET A 1 -10.56 -13.46 -15.91
C MET A 1 -10.93 -12.73 -14.63
N PHE A 2 -9.99 -11.98 -14.05
CA PHE A 2 -10.18 -11.26 -12.77
C PHE A 2 -11.32 -10.25 -12.89
N LYS A 3 -12.47 -10.53 -12.29
CA LYS A 3 -13.61 -9.61 -12.25
C LYS A 3 -13.38 -8.65 -11.08
N ILE A 4 -12.63 -7.59 -11.30
CA ILE A 4 -12.43 -6.50 -10.32
C ILE A 4 -13.81 -5.90 -10.05
N LYS A 5 -14.32 -6.05 -8.82
CA LYS A 5 -15.53 -5.35 -8.39
C LYS A 5 -15.21 -3.86 -8.31
N SER A 6 -16.17 -2.97 -8.58
CA SER A 6 -15.95 -1.52 -8.54
C SER A 6 -15.36 -1.04 -7.21
N GLU A 7 -15.71 -1.70 -6.11
CA GLU A 7 -15.18 -1.43 -4.77
C GLU A 7 -13.67 -1.76 -4.62
N ASP A 8 -13.21 -2.86 -5.22
CA ASP A 8 -11.80 -3.26 -5.18
C ASP A 8 -10.94 -2.31 -6.03
N GLY A 9 -11.50 -1.87 -7.17
CA GLY A 9 -10.86 -0.89 -8.05
C GLY A 9 -10.59 0.45 -7.36
N ILE A 10 -11.56 0.95 -6.57
CA ILE A 10 -11.41 2.21 -5.82
C ILE A 10 -10.27 2.11 -4.80
N ILE A 11 -10.14 0.97 -4.13
CA ILE A 11 -9.06 0.75 -3.14
C ILE A 11 -7.70 0.76 -3.82
N LEU A 12 -7.56 0.06 -4.95
CA LEU A 12 -6.31 0.03 -5.71
C LEU A 12 -5.92 1.42 -6.22
N VAL A 13 -6.87 2.18 -6.76
CA VAL A 13 -6.64 3.56 -7.19
C VAL A 13 -6.19 4.43 -6.02
N ARG A 14 -6.83 4.31 -4.86
CA ARG A 14 -6.44 5.06 -3.65
C ARG A 14 -5.01 4.71 -3.22
N ILE A 15 -4.62 3.43 -3.21
CA ILE A 15 -3.27 3.00 -2.86
C ILE A 15 -2.25 3.60 -3.83
N PHE A 16 -2.52 3.49 -5.14
CA PHE A 16 -1.66 4.05 -6.16
C PHE A 16 -1.48 5.57 -5.99
N LEU A 17 -2.57 6.31 -5.79
CA LEU A 17 -2.52 7.75 -5.60
C LEU A 17 -1.74 8.14 -4.34
N ILE A 18 -1.91 7.44 -3.22
CA ILE A 18 -1.15 7.71 -1.99
C ILE A 18 0.35 7.50 -2.22
N ILE A 19 0.75 6.38 -2.82
CA ILE A 19 2.16 6.09 -3.10
C ILE A 19 2.73 7.14 -4.06
N PHE A 20 2.01 7.45 -5.13
CA PHE A 20 2.41 8.46 -6.11
C PHE A 20 2.60 9.84 -5.45
N SER A 21 1.66 10.27 -4.62
CA SER A 21 1.75 11.53 -3.89
C SER A 21 2.92 11.55 -2.91
N LEU A 22 3.15 10.48 -2.13
CA LEU A 22 4.27 10.40 -1.20
C LEU A 22 5.60 10.52 -1.95
N VAL A 23 5.78 9.76 -3.02
CA VAL A 23 6.99 9.81 -3.86
C VAL A 23 7.21 11.23 -4.37
N PHE A 24 6.20 11.89 -4.93
CA PHE A 24 6.34 13.26 -5.44
C PHE A 24 6.69 14.28 -4.36
N ILE A 25 6.06 14.19 -3.19
CA ILE A 25 6.31 15.10 -2.05
C ILE A 25 7.76 14.97 -1.58
N TYR A 26 8.23 13.73 -1.34
CA TYR A 26 9.61 13.53 -0.89
C TYR A 26 10.63 13.85 -1.98
N SER A 27 10.33 13.57 -3.25
CA SER A 27 11.22 13.96 -4.36
C SER A 27 11.42 15.46 -4.41
N GLY A 28 10.36 16.25 -4.23
CA GLY A 28 10.44 17.71 -4.18
C GLY A 28 11.21 18.21 -2.96
N ALA A 29 10.93 17.66 -1.78
CA ALA A 29 11.61 18.04 -0.55
C ALA A 29 13.12 17.73 -0.59
N ILE A 30 13.49 16.55 -1.08
CA ILE A 30 14.89 16.13 -1.23
C ILE A 30 15.59 16.97 -2.28
N TYR A 31 14.97 17.20 -3.43
CA TYR A 31 15.54 18.08 -4.46
C TYR A 31 15.82 19.48 -3.90
N GLN A 32 14.88 20.07 -3.15
CA GLN A 32 15.05 21.41 -2.60
C GLN A 32 16.27 21.53 -1.65
N VAL A 33 16.57 20.48 -0.91
CA VAL A 33 17.66 20.46 0.09
C VAL A 33 18.99 20.02 -0.53
N GLU A 34 18.96 18.99 -1.38
CA GLU A 34 20.17 18.39 -1.95
C GLU A 34 20.64 19.08 -3.23
N HIS A 35 19.79 19.77 -3.99
CA HIS A 35 20.23 20.43 -5.23
C HIS A 35 21.32 21.48 -4.96
N TYR A 36 21.24 22.20 -3.83
CA TYR A 36 22.27 23.17 -3.44
C TYR A 36 23.47 22.51 -2.75
N SER A 37 23.23 21.44 -1.97
CA SER A 37 24.26 20.81 -1.13
C SER A 37 25.09 19.75 -1.88
N ASN A 38 24.49 19.12 -2.88
CA ASN A 38 25.04 18.01 -3.66
C ASN A 38 24.60 18.11 -5.14
N PRO A 39 24.97 19.21 -5.83
CA PRO A 39 24.50 19.50 -7.18
C PRO A 39 24.97 18.48 -8.22
N GLU A 40 26.08 17.79 -7.98
CA GLU A 40 26.63 16.79 -8.91
C GLU A 40 25.80 15.50 -8.96
N VAL A 41 25.12 15.16 -7.87
CA VAL A 41 24.28 13.97 -7.76
C VAL A 41 22.80 14.32 -7.99
N PHE A 42 22.32 15.44 -7.44
CA PHE A 42 20.94 15.90 -7.59
C PHE A 42 20.86 17.07 -8.59
N LYS A 43 21.19 16.80 -9.86
CA LYS A 43 21.22 17.80 -10.93
C LYS A 43 19.83 18.27 -11.33
N THR A 44 18.88 17.35 -11.34
CA THR A 44 17.51 17.57 -11.79
C THR A 44 16.52 16.99 -10.80
N PHE A 45 15.26 17.45 -10.88
CA PHE A 45 14.18 16.85 -10.10
C PHE A 45 14.03 15.34 -10.35
N PHE A 46 14.36 14.88 -11.57
CA PHE A 46 14.29 13.46 -11.92
C PHE A 46 15.29 12.59 -11.16
N ASP A 47 16.44 13.14 -10.75
CA ASP A 47 17.41 12.42 -9.92
C ASP A 47 16.85 12.19 -8.50
N ALA A 48 16.18 13.21 -7.94
CA ALA A 48 15.48 13.09 -6.67
C ALA A 48 14.25 12.16 -6.75
N LEU A 49 13.55 12.16 -7.89
CA LEU A 49 12.45 11.23 -8.16
C LEU A 49 12.94 9.79 -8.23
N TYR A 50 14.03 9.56 -8.96
CA TYR A 50 14.68 8.27 -9.05
C TYR A 50 15.11 7.77 -7.66
N PHE A 51 15.80 8.60 -6.89
CA PHE A 51 16.17 8.29 -5.50
C PHE A 51 14.95 7.90 -4.66
N SER A 52 13.88 8.69 -4.71
CA SER A 52 12.68 8.47 -3.91
C SER A 52 11.99 7.16 -4.30
N VAL A 53 11.90 6.84 -5.59
CA VAL A 53 11.33 5.57 -6.08
C VAL A 53 12.18 4.38 -5.62
N VAL A 54 13.49 4.42 -5.87
CA VAL A 54 14.43 3.34 -5.51
C VAL A 54 14.45 3.08 -4.00
N THR A 55 14.36 4.15 -3.19
CA THR A 55 14.34 4.03 -1.74
C THR A 55 12.98 3.56 -1.22
N MET A 56 11.87 4.11 -1.71
CA MET A 56 10.51 3.73 -1.29
C MET A 56 10.18 2.27 -1.67
N THR A 57 10.70 1.82 -2.81
CA THR A 57 10.58 0.42 -3.26
C THR A 57 11.57 -0.53 -2.59
N THR A 58 12.39 -0.02 -1.66
CA THR A 58 13.41 -0.78 -0.91
C THR A 58 14.50 -1.42 -1.78
N VAL A 59 14.71 -0.93 -3.01
CA VAL A 59 15.76 -1.42 -3.92
C VAL A 59 17.13 -0.92 -3.47
N GLY A 60 17.26 0.39 -3.23
CA GLY A 60 18.46 0.99 -2.61
C GLY A 60 19.78 0.78 -3.36
N PHE A 61 19.87 1.14 -4.64
CA PHE A 61 21.10 0.99 -5.44
C PHE A 61 22.32 1.74 -4.87
N GLY A 62 22.11 2.86 -4.18
CA GLY A 62 23.16 3.65 -3.53
C GLY A 62 24.00 4.51 -4.48
N ASP A 63 23.59 4.64 -5.73
CA ASP A 63 24.17 5.48 -6.77
C ASP A 63 23.82 6.96 -6.62
N VAL A 64 22.60 7.25 -6.17
CA VAL A 64 22.13 8.59 -5.81
C VAL A 64 21.81 8.59 -4.33
N ILE A 65 22.52 9.39 -3.52
CA ILE A 65 22.32 9.46 -2.06
C ILE A 65 22.43 10.90 -1.54
N PRO A 66 21.56 11.31 -0.59
CA PRO A 66 21.66 12.61 0.06
C PRO A 66 22.86 12.68 0.98
N LEU A 67 23.61 13.78 0.90
CA LEU A 67 24.79 14.02 1.74
C LEU A 67 24.51 14.99 2.87
N SER A 68 23.55 15.91 2.70
CA SER A 68 23.21 16.90 3.70
C SER A 68 22.52 16.26 4.92
N GLU A 69 22.66 16.89 6.09
CA GLU A 69 21.97 16.42 7.30
C GLU A 69 20.45 16.45 7.14
N ALA A 70 19.91 17.51 6.55
CA ALA A 70 18.49 17.64 6.28
C ALA A 70 17.98 16.59 5.28
N GLY A 71 18.73 16.29 4.22
CA GLY A 71 18.38 15.24 3.26
C GLY A 71 18.39 13.84 3.89
N LYS A 72 19.33 13.57 4.81
CA LYS A 72 19.35 12.32 5.58
C LYS A 72 18.15 12.20 6.50
N ILE A 73 17.78 13.26 7.22
CA ILE A 73 16.59 13.27 8.09
C ILE A 73 15.32 13.06 7.26
N LEU A 74 15.18 13.76 6.13
CA LEU A 74 14.05 13.57 5.20
C LEU A 74 13.97 12.12 4.69
N THR A 75 15.11 11.51 4.37
CA THR A 75 15.18 10.11 3.94
C THR A 75 14.69 9.16 5.02
N VAL A 76 15.07 9.38 6.29
CA VAL A 76 14.60 8.58 7.42
C VAL A 76 13.08 8.68 7.55
N ILE A 77 12.52 9.89 7.50
CA ILE A 77 11.07 10.12 7.58
C ILE A 77 10.35 9.45 6.40
N MET A 78 10.92 9.55 5.19
CA MET A 78 10.40 8.89 3.99
C MET A 78 10.31 7.37 4.19
N ILE A 79 11.39 6.73 4.66
CA ILE A 79 11.43 5.28 4.91
C ILE A 79 10.36 4.88 5.93
N PHE A 80 10.25 5.58 7.06
CA PHE A 80 9.21 5.29 8.05
C PHE A 80 7.80 5.43 7.48
N SER A 81 7.55 6.46 6.65
CA SER A 81 6.25 6.63 6.01
C SER A 81 5.90 5.49 5.06
N GLY A 82 6.88 4.98 4.30
CA GLY A 82 6.71 3.82 3.42
C GLY A 82 6.38 2.55 4.20
N ILE A 83 7.17 2.26 5.25
CA ILE A 83 7.01 1.06 6.10
C ILE A 83 5.67 1.06 6.85
N LEU A 84 5.17 2.22 7.28
CA LEU A 84 3.89 2.29 8.01
C LEU A 84 2.68 2.26 7.08
N LEU A 85 2.73 3.01 5.97
CA LEU A 85 1.55 3.24 5.14
C LEU A 85 1.30 2.10 4.15
N ILE A 86 2.34 1.54 3.52
CA ILE A 86 2.17 0.54 2.45
C ILE A 86 1.59 -0.78 3.01
N PRO A 87 2.17 -1.41 4.06
CA PRO A 87 1.65 -2.67 4.59
C PRO A 87 0.25 -2.55 5.19
N TRP A 88 -0.07 -1.41 5.80
CA TRP A 88 -1.40 -1.15 6.33
C TRP A 88 -2.47 -1.23 5.24
N GLN A 89 -2.24 -0.59 4.09
CA GLN A 89 -3.20 -0.64 2.98
C GLN A 89 -3.31 -2.04 2.37
N LEU A 90 -2.18 -2.73 2.22
CA LEU A 90 -2.15 -4.11 1.73
C LEU A 90 -2.96 -5.04 2.64
N SER A 91 -2.85 -4.90 3.97
CA SER A 91 -3.62 -5.71 4.93
C SER A 91 -5.13 -5.58 4.74
N ILE A 92 -5.63 -4.36 4.52
CA ILE A 92 -7.06 -4.10 4.27
C ILE A 92 -7.53 -4.81 2.99
N LEU A 93 -6.72 -4.75 1.92
CA LEU A 93 -7.03 -5.41 0.66
C LEU A 93 -7.05 -6.94 0.83
N THR A 94 -6.05 -7.51 1.50
CA THR A 94 -5.97 -8.95 1.78
C THR A 94 -7.17 -9.43 2.60
N GLN A 95 -7.56 -8.70 3.65
CA GLN A 95 -8.73 -9.05 4.46
C GLN A 95 -10.02 -9.09 3.64
N LYS A 96 -10.26 -8.09 2.79
CA LYS A 96 -11.43 -8.07 1.90
C LYS A 96 -11.42 -9.22 0.90
N PHE A 97 -10.26 -9.52 0.32
CA PHE A 97 -10.13 -10.60 -0.64
C PHE A 97 -10.39 -11.97 0.01
N LEU A 98 -9.88 -12.18 1.23
CA LEU A 98 -10.13 -13.40 2.01
C LEU A 98 -11.60 -13.53 2.39
N GLN A 99 -12.26 -12.46 2.86
CA GLN A 99 -13.69 -12.48 3.19
C GLN A 99 -14.56 -12.84 1.97
N ASN A 100 -14.31 -12.23 0.81
CA ASN A 100 -15.05 -12.52 -0.41
C ASN A 100 -14.80 -13.95 -0.93
N THR A 101 -13.62 -14.51 -0.64
CA THR A 101 -13.28 -15.90 -0.99
C THR A 101 -13.79 -16.91 0.03
N GLN A 102 -14.05 -16.54 1.28
CA GLN A 102 -14.50 -17.49 2.31
C GLN A 102 -16.01 -17.49 2.57
N GLN A 103 -16.76 -16.53 2.04
CA GLN A 103 -18.22 -16.56 2.12
C GLN A 103 -18.84 -17.58 1.15
N GLY A 104 -19.60 -18.53 1.69
CA GLY A 104 -20.53 -19.41 1.00
C GLY A 104 -21.91 -18.77 0.90
N ASN A 105 -22.57 -18.89 -0.27
CA ASN A 105 -23.85 -18.26 -0.57
C ASN A 105 -25.08 -19.09 -0.12
N GLN A 106 -24.87 -19.97 0.85
CA GLN A 106 -25.92 -20.84 1.42
C GLN A 106 -26.75 -20.05 2.43
N VAL A 107 -28.07 -20.22 2.41
CA VAL A 107 -29.00 -19.57 3.34
C VAL A 107 -29.52 -20.61 4.31
N CYS A 108 -29.35 -20.38 5.61
CA CYS A 108 -29.85 -21.29 6.63
C CYS A 108 -31.39 -21.40 6.57
N SER A 109 -31.90 -22.62 6.44
CA SER A 109 -33.34 -22.92 6.33
C SER A 109 -34.15 -22.59 7.59
N HIS A 110 -33.52 -22.55 8.77
CA HIS A 110 -34.22 -22.33 10.04
C HIS A 110 -34.24 -20.86 10.47
N CYS A 111 -33.08 -20.19 10.49
CA CYS A 111 -32.97 -18.80 10.98
C CYS A 111 -32.76 -17.77 9.87
N GLY A 112 -32.59 -18.18 8.61
CA GLY A 112 -32.44 -17.27 7.47
C GLY A 112 -31.08 -16.57 7.36
N LEU A 113 -30.06 -16.99 8.12
CA LEU A 113 -28.72 -16.40 8.01
C LEU A 113 -28.12 -16.68 6.61
N LYS A 114 -27.55 -15.66 5.96
CA LYS A 114 -27.04 -15.74 4.58
C LYS A 114 -25.51 -15.89 4.46
N PHE A 115 -24.77 -15.60 5.53
CA PHE A 115 -23.31 -15.49 5.49
C PHE A 115 -22.65 -16.59 6.32
N HIS A 116 -22.32 -17.69 5.64
CA HIS A 116 -21.61 -18.83 6.21
C HIS A 116 -20.22 -18.95 5.59
N ASP A 117 -19.29 -19.53 6.34
CA ASP A 117 -17.99 -19.90 5.78
C ASP A 117 -18.19 -21.01 4.73
N ARG A 118 -17.32 -21.07 3.71
CA ARG A 118 -17.48 -22.01 2.59
C ARG A 118 -17.47 -23.48 2.99
N ASP A 119 -16.80 -23.81 4.09
CA ASP A 119 -16.67 -25.15 4.68
C ASP A 119 -17.62 -25.36 5.88
N ALA A 120 -18.56 -24.45 6.11
CA ALA A 120 -19.53 -24.58 7.18
C ALA A 120 -20.52 -25.73 6.90
N ASN A 121 -20.50 -26.75 7.75
CA ASN A 121 -21.51 -27.82 7.77
C ASN A 121 -22.74 -27.47 8.61
N TYR A 122 -22.61 -26.49 9.51
CA TYR A 122 -23.64 -26.08 10.47
C TYR A 122 -23.74 -24.56 10.55
N CYS A 123 -24.93 -24.06 10.84
CA CYS A 123 -25.19 -22.65 11.05
C CYS A 123 -24.53 -22.17 12.36
N LYS A 124 -23.68 -21.14 12.27
CA LYS A 124 -22.96 -20.56 13.42
C LYS A 124 -23.85 -19.87 14.47
N ILE A 125 -25.13 -19.61 14.16
CA ILE A 125 -26.09 -18.98 15.09
C ILE A 125 -27.01 -20.02 15.71
N CYS A 126 -27.65 -20.88 14.91
CA CYS A 126 -28.69 -21.79 15.39
C CYS A 126 -28.31 -23.27 15.37
N GLY A 127 -27.14 -23.65 14.88
CA GLY A 127 -26.67 -25.03 14.85
C GLY A 127 -27.35 -25.94 13.81
N THR A 128 -28.30 -25.43 13.01
CA THR A 128 -28.96 -26.19 11.95
C THR A 128 -27.95 -26.55 10.86
N LYS A 129 -28.01 -27.79 10.34
CA LYS A 129 -27.18 -28.24 9.22
C LYS A 129 -27.46 -27.41 7.96
N LEU A 130 -26.39 -27.01 7.26
CA LEU A 130 -26.45 -26.20 6.04
C LEU A 130 -26.57 -27.06 4.79
#